data_AF-A0A820J1B0-F1
#
_entry.id   AF-A0A820J1B0-F1
#
_cell.length_a   1.000
_cell.length_b   1.000
_cell.length_c   1.000
_cell.angle_alpha   90.00
_cell.angle_beta   90.00
_cell.angle_gamma   90.00
#
_symmetry.space_group_name_H-M   'P 1'
#
loop_
_entity.id
_entity.type
_entity.pdbx_description
1 polymer ?
#
loop_
_entity_poly.entity_id
_entity_poly.type
_entity_poly.pdbx_seq_one_letter_code
_entity_poly.pdbx_strand_id
1 'polypeptide(L)'
;NSKSDTRINRLLTTTDIYIMPSMNPDGFEKAVEGSCDKYGESGRENSHTVDLNRDFPSPYKPLNSMANGKIGDLFYGRQEETIAVMKWILKENFVLSGNLHGGSVVASYPYDETIHNTSSSYGRSPDDSLFRFLAHTYSNKHLTMSKSLDCGAEFLDGITNGAAWYDVSGGMQDFNYLHSNAFEITFELSCCKYPLAKDGTLTKEWDNNREALLTYMEMVHNFQDILFRI
;
A
#
# COMPACT_ATOMS: atom_id res chain seq x y z
N ASN A 1 -18.90 -11.50 17.12
CA ASN A 1 -18.85 -12.98 17.18
C ASN A 1 -18.59 -13.52 15.79
N SER A 2 -17.34 -13.85 15.44
CA SER A 2 -16.97 -14.38 14.12
C SER A 2 -17.61 -15.74 13.81
N LYS A 3 -18.00 -16.51 14.84
CA LYS A 3 -18.56 -17.86 14.69
C LYS A 3 -19.87 -17.95 13.90
N SER A 4 -20.64 -16.88 13.71
CA SER A 4 -21.90 -16.92 12.95
C SER A 4 -21.80 -16.41 11.50
N ASP A 5 -20.67 -15.84 11.11
CA ASP A 5 -20.50 -15.32 9.74
C ASP A 5 -19.72 -16.32 8.90
N THR A 6 -20.43 -17.03 8.02
CA THR A 6 -19.86 -18.06 7.14
C THR A 6 -18.74 -17.50 6.25
N ARG A 7 -18.82 -16.23 5.83
CA ARG A 7 -17.81 -15.59 4.99
C ARG A 7 -16.51 -15.40 5.77
N ILE A 8 -16.61 -14.83 6.97
CA ILE A 8 -15.45 -14.59 7.85
C ILE A 8 -14.83 -15.91 8.30
N ASN A 9 -15.66 -16.89 8.66
CA ASN A 9 -15.16 -18.22 9.02
C ASN A 9 -14.40 -18.87 7.86
N ARG A 10 -14.92 -18.78 6.63
CA ARG A 10 -14.19 -19.30 5.45
C ARG A 10 -12.85 -18.60 5.31
N LEU A 11 -12.85 -17.27 5.31
CA LEU A 11 -11.63 -16.48 5.14
C LEU A 11 -10.57 -16.82 6.21
N LEU A 12 -10.96 -16.93 7.48
CA LEU A 12 -10.05 -17.28 8.58
C LEU A 12 -9.58 -18.74 8.58
N THR A 13 -10.30 -19.65 7.92
CA THR A 13 -9.92 -21.07 7.86
C THR A 13 -9.13 -21.42 6.60
N THR A 14 -9.20 -20.59 5.57
CA THR A 14 -8.51 -20.80 4.29
C THR A 14 -7.35 -19.85 4.04
N THR A 15 -7.17 -18.82 4.87
CA THR A 15 -6.15 -17.79 4.67
C THR A 15 -5.40 -17.49 5.96
N ASP A 16 -4.07 -17.49 5.90
CA ASP A 16 -3.23 -16.92 6.96
C ASP A 16 -3.18 -15.40 6.80
N ILE A 17 -3.82 -14.68 7.71
CA ILE A 17 -3.96 -13.22 7.66
C ILE A 17 -3.06 -12.58 8.70
N TYR A 18 -2.20 -11.66 8.23
CA TYR A 18 -1.34 -10.84 9.07
C TYR A 18 -1.77 -9.38 8.98
N ILE A 19 -1.94 -8.73 10.13
CA ILE A 19 -2.34 -7.33 10.22
C ILE A 19 -1.28 -6.60 11.03
N MET A 20 -0.66 -5.59 10.42
CA MET A 20 0.25 -4.65 11.08
C MET A 20 -0.45 -3.29 11.18
N PRO A 21 -1.05 -2.93 12.33
CA PRO A 21 -1.80 -1.69 12.45
C PRO A 21 -0.96 -0.43 12.25
N SER A 22 0.34 -0.48 12.58
CA SER A 22 1.26 0.64 12.37
C SER A 22 2.67 0.13 12.07
N MET A 23 3.23 0.59 10.95
CA MET A 23 4.65 0.45 10.62
C MET A 23 5.50 1.59 11.21
N ASN A 24 4.89 2.77 11.44
CA ASN A 24 5.56 3.96 11.98
C ASN A 24 4.90 4.43 13.30
N PRO A 25 5.07 3.68 14.41
CA PRO A 25 4.50 4.09 15.70
C PRO A 25 5.12 5.38 16.23
N ASP A 26 6.42 5.61 16.01
CA ASP A 26 7.13 6.82 16.46
C ASP A 26 6.60 8.10 15.79
N GLY A 27 6.32 8.02 14.49
CA GLY A 27 5.67 9.10 13.75
C GLY A 27 4.24 9.35 14.23
N PHE A 28 3.46 8.28 14.48
CA PHE A 28 2.10 8.39 14.99
C PHE A 28 2.01 9.13 16.33
N GLU A 29 2.92 8.87 17.29
CA GLU A 29 2.95 9.57 18.59
C GLU A 29 3.28 11.07 18.46
N LYS A 30 3.93 11.48 17.35
CA LYS A 30 4.20 12.89 17.03
C LYS A 30 3.10 13.54 16.20
N ALA A 31 2.15 12.75 15.68
CA ALA A 31 1.09 13.24 14.83
C ALA A 31 -0.02 13.91 15.66
N VAL A 32 -0.64 14.93 15.07
CA VAL A 32 -1.68 15.72 15.74
C VAL A 32 -3.04 15.36 15.15
N GLU A 33 -3.93 14.85 16.00
CA GLU A 33 -5.32 14.56 15.64
C GLU A 33 -6.03 15.83 15.11
N GLY A 34 -6.79 15.67 14.03
CA GLY A 34 -7.44 16.78 13.31
C GLY A 34 -6.57 17.42 12.23
N SER A 35 -5.30 17.01 12.09
CA SER A 35 -4.45 17.48 11.00
C SER A 35 -4.82 16.84 9.67
N CYS A 36 -5.39 17.65 8.77
CA CYS A 36 -5.75 17.23 7.42
C CYS A 36 -4.80 17.80 6.34
N ASP A 37 -3.74 18.49 6.74
CA ASP A 37 -2.88 19.23 5.81
C ASP A 37 -2.06 18.32 4.89
N LYS A 38 -1.95 18.74 3.62
CA LYS A 38 -1.16 18.03 2.60
C LYS A 38 0.35 18.29 2.69
N TYR A 39 0.79 19.34 3.41
CA TYR A 39 2.13 19.93 3.22
C TYR A 39 2.96 20.16 4.50
N GLY A 40 2.48 19.74 5.67
CA GLY A 40 3.17 19.97 6.95
C GLY A 40 2.82 18.89 7.96
N GLU A 41 3.29 17.68 7.71
CA GLU A 41 2.90 16.50 8.49
C GLU A 41 3.82 16.34 9.69
N SER A 42 3.44 16.83 10.88
CA SER A 42 4.10 16.31 12.08
C SER A 42 3.78 14.82 12.17
N GLY A 43 4.80 13.96 12.15
CA GLY A 43 4.64 12.52 12.31
C GLY A 43 4.54 11.66 11.03
N ARG A 44 4.73 12.24 9.82
CA ARG A 44 4.84 11.42 8.59
C ARG A 44 6.09 10.56 8.62
N GLU A 45 7.23 11.19 8.84
CA GLU A 45 8.52 10.53 8.92
C GLU A 45 8.67 9.74 10.22
N ASN A 46 9.64 8.83 10.26
CA ASN A 46 9.97 8.10 11.48
C ASN A 46 10.71 8.98 12.52
N SER A 47 11.20 8.38 13.61
CA SER A 47 11.90 9.12 14.66
C SER A 47 13.17 9.83 14.18
N HIS A 48 13.80 9.35 13.11
CA HIS A 48 14.98 9.93 12.46
C HIS A 48 14.64 10.88 11.29
N THR A 49 13.39 11.32 11.15
CA THR A 49 12.95 12.23 10.07
C THR A 49 13.13 11.67 8.65
N VAL A 50 13.03 10.34 8.51
CA VAL A 50 13.04 9.66 7.21
C VAL A 50 11.63 9.24 6.81
N ASP A 51 11.25 9.52 5.56
CA ASP A 51 10.03 9.00 4.94
C ASP A 51 10.24 7.51 4.61
N LEU A 52 9.59 6.63 5.37
CA LEU A 52 9.72 5.18 5.22
C LEU A 52 9.25 4.70 3.84
N ASN A 53 8.31 5.38 3.20
CA ASN A 53 7.86 5.05 1.84
C ASN A 53 8.76 5.69 0.75
N ARG A 54 9.97 6.12 1.12
CA ARG A 54 11.10 6.43 0.22
C ARG A 54 12.36 5.65 0.61
N ASP A 55 12.25 4.79 1.64
CA ASP A 55 13.37 4.11 2.28
C ASP A 55 13.45 2.62 1.89
N PHE A 56 12.72 2.14 0.88
CA PHE A 56 12.92 0.82 0.28
C PHE A 56 13.88 0.87 -0.94
N PRO A 57 14.50 -0.26 -1.32
CA PRO A 57 15.29 -0.37 -2.55
C PRO A 57 14.49 -0.04 -3.81
N SER A 58 14.98 0.94 -4.57
CA SER A 58 14.45 1.30 -5.90
C SER A 58 15.21 0.51 -6.97
N PRO A 59 14.53 -0.10 -7.96
CA PRO A 59 15.18 -0.72 -9.12
C PRO A 59 15.94 0.28 -10.01
N TYR A 60 15.59 1.57 -10.00
CA TYR A 60 16.23 2.58 -10.86
C TYR A 60 17.34 3.38 -10.18
N LYS A 61 17.46 3.33 -8.86
CA LYS A 61 18.57 3.93 -8.13
C LYS A 61 19.66 2.89 -7.87
N PRO A 62 20.94 3.21 -8.15
CA PRO A 62 22.02 2.29 -7.79
C PRO A 62 21.99 2.06 -6.29
N LEU A 63 22.12 0.80 -5.87
CA LEU A 63 22.45 0.46 -4.50
C LEU A 63 23.71 1.24 -4.12
N ASN A 64 23.73 1.78 -2.90
CA ASN A 64 24.76 2.70 -2.44
C ASN A 64 26.16 2.14 -2.80
N SER A 65 27.07 2.97 -3.31
CA SER A 65 28.38 2.54 -3.87
C SER A 65 29.30 1.73 -2.93
N MET A 66 28.92 1.59 -1.66
CA MET A 66 29.56 0.74 -0.65
C MET A 66 28.96 -0.69 -0.56
N ALA A 67 27.93 -0.98 -1.35
CA ALA A 67 27.29 -2.28 -1.49
C ALA A 67 28.20 -3.22 -2.29
N ASN A 68 28.60 -4.34 -1.69
CA ASN A 68 29.50 -5.33 -2.31
C ASN A 68 28.78 -6.45 -3.10
N GLY A 69 27.58 -6.18 -3.62
CA GLY A 69 26.75 -7.13 -4.39
C GLY A 69 26.12 -8.27 -3.59
N LYS A 70 26.00 -8.16 -2.26
CA LYS A 70 25.43 -9.19 -1.37
C LYS A 70 24.04 -8.78 -0.88
N ILE A 71 23.21 -9.75 -0.47
CA ILE A 71 21.89 -9.50 0.16
C ILE A 71 21.97 -8.52 1.35
N GLY A 72 23.08 -8.50 2.09
CA GLY A 72 23.31 -7.53 3.16
C GLY A 72 23.28 -6.06 2.71
N ASP A 73 23.53 -5.80 1.44
CA ASP A 73 23.51 -4.46 0.85
C ASP A 73 22.09 -3.93 0.66
N LEU A 74 21.11 -4.83 0.53
CA LEU A 74 19.70 -4.46 0.37
C LEU A 74 19.22 -3.70 1.62
N PHE A 75 19.67 -4.10 2.81
CA PHE A 75 19.33 -3.51 4.09
C PHE A 75 20.21 -2.31 4.49
N TYR A 76 21.32 -2.08 3.77
CA TYR A 76 22.31 -1.10 4.18
C TYR A 76 21.75 0.34 4.07
N GLY A 77 21.93 1.12 5.15
CA GLY A 77 21.54 2.53 5.21
C GLY A 77 20.04 2.79 5.34
N ARG A 78 19.22 1.76 5.63
CA ARG A 78 17.77 1.87 5.82
C ARG A 78 17.42 2.01 7.30
N GLN A 79 16.22 2.52 7.56
CA GLN A 79 15.65 2.65 8.89
C GLN A 79 15.27 1.30 9.48
N GLU A 80 15.21 1.24 10.81
CA GLU A 80 14.89 0.04 11.56
C GLU A 80 13.53 -0.55 11.18
N GLU A 81 12.53 0.31 10.97
CA GLU A 81 11.19 -0.08 10.54
C GLU A 81 11.22 -0.71 9.13
N THR A 82 11.91 -0.07 8.19
CA THR A 82 12.09 -0.58 6.83
C THR A 82 12.78 -1.93 6.84
N ILE A 83 13.90 -2.07 7.57
CA ILE A 83 14.64 -3.33 7.66
C ILE A 83 13.77 -4.44 8.26
N ALA A 84 12.98 -4.14 9.30
CA ALA A 84 12.09 -5.10 9.93
C ALA A 84 11.04 -5.61 8.95
N VAL A 85 10.38 -4.70 8.21
CA VAL A 85 9.36 -5.06 7.22
C VAL A 85 9.97 -5.78 6.02
N MET A 86 11.12 -5.34 5.50
CA MET A 86 11.82 -6.04 4.42
C MET A 86 12.18 -7.48 4.82
N LYS A 87 12.71 -7.69 6.03
CA LYS A 87 13.01 -9.04 6.53
C LYS A 87 11.75 -9.88 6.67
N TRP A 88 10.63 -9.28 7.06
CA TRP A 88 9.36 -9.98 7.18
C TRP A 88 8.80 -10.40 5.81
N ILE A 89 8.77 -9.48 4.85
CA ILE A 89 8.36 -9.72 3.45
C ILE A 89 9.21 -10.82 2.81
N LEU A 90 10.53 -10.80 3.02
CA LEU A 90 11.44 -11.80 2.45
C LEU A 90 11.39 -13.17 3.15
N LYS A 91 10.89 -13.21 4.38
CA LYS A 91 10.84 -14.44 5.19
C LYS A 91 9.56 -15.23 4.98
N GLU A 92 8.43 -14.54 4.85
CA GLU A 92 7.12 -15.16 4.67
C GLU A 92 6.73 -15.17 3.18
N ASN A 93 5.95 -16.16 2.74
CA ASN A 93 5.51 -16.28 1.35
C ASN A 93 4.18 -15.51 1.15
N PHE A 94 4.19 -14.19 1.33
CA PHE A 94 3.03 -13.37 1.04
C PHE A 94 2.64 -13.45 -0.45
N VAL A 95 1.34 -13.54 -0.72
CA VAL A 95 0.76 -13.61 -2.08
C VAL A 95 0.05 -12.30 -2.44
N LEU A 96 -0.70 -11.75 -1.50
CA LEU A 96 -1.44 -10.50 -1.66
C LEU A 96 -1.19 -9.61 -0.45
N SER A 97 -0.94 -8.33 -0.69
CA SER A 97 -0.73 -7.32 0.36
C SER A 97 -1.50 -6.04 0.03
N GLY A 98 -1.73 -5.21 1.05
CA GLY A 98 -2.31 -3.88 0.89
C GLY A 98 -1.77 -2.95 1.98
N ASN A 99 -1.17 -1.83 1.57
CA ASN A 99 -0.70 -0.81 2.49
C ASN A 99 -1.68 0.38 2.49
N LEU A 100 -1.92 0.98 3.67
CA LEU A 100 -3.00 1.95 3.88
C LEU A 100 -2.44 3.34 4.14
N HIS A 101 -2.90 4.32 3.37
CA HIS A 101 -2.47 5.71 3.40
C HIS A 101 -3.66 6.68 3.49
N GLY A 102 -3.36 7.95 3.73
CA GLY A 102 -4.32 9.04 3.69
C GLY A 102 -3.75 10.28 3.00
N GLY A 103 -4.65 11.14 2.52
CA GLY A 103 -4.35 12.35 1.76
C GLY A 103 -5.03 12.39 0.40
N SER A 104 -5.61 11.26 -0.03
CA SER A 104 -6.42 11.09 -1.21
C SER A 104 -7.48 10.00 -0.99
N VAL A 105 -8.29 9.70 -2.00
CA VAL A 105 -9.16 8.51 -2.02
C VAL A 105 -9.01 7.81 -3.38
N VAL A 106 -8.14 6.81 -3.44
CA VAL A 106 -7.79 6.08 -4.66
C VAL A 106 -7.04 4.78 -4.33
N ALA A 107 -7.24 3.73 -5.13
CA ALA A 107 -6.37 2.57 -5.12
C ALA A 107 -5.22 2.74 -6.13
N SER A 108 -4.01 2.98 -5.64
CA SER A 108 -2.79 3.12 -6.44
C SER A 108 -2.10 1.77 -6.62
N TYR A 109 -1.65 1.46 -7.84
CA TYR A 109 -1.04 0.18 -8.18
C TYR A 109 0.31 0.32 -8.91
N PRO A 110 1.17 -0.71 -8.87
CA PRO A 110 2.51 -0.67 -9.47
C PRO A 110 2.53 -0.34 -10.97
N TYR A 111 3.63 0.20 -11.47
CA TYR A 111 4.78 0.71 -10.70
C TYR A 111 4.56 2.13 -10.19
N ASP A 112 5.20 2.42 -9.05
CA ASP A 112 5.28 3.72 -8.40
C ASP A 112 6.38 4.60 -9.00
N GLU A 113 7.42 4.03 -9.62
CA GLU A 113 8.51 4.77 -10.26
C GLU A 113 8.73 4.40 -11.74
N THR A 114 9.33 5.31 -12.51
CA THR A 114 9.77 5.06 -13.91
C THR A 114 11.27 5.32 -14.09
N ILE A 115 11.88 4.69 -15.11
CA ILE A 115 13.32 4.79 -15.41
C ILE A 115 13.81 6.25 -15.49
N HIS A 116 13.00 7.14 -16.07
CA HIS A 116 13.39 8.52 -16.30
C HIS A 116 13.05 9.46 -15.14
N ASN A 117 12.37 8.97 -14.09
CA ASN A 117 11.82 9.77 -12.99
C ASN A 117 11.13 11.04 -13.51
N THR A 118 10.48 10.92 -14.68
CA THR A 118 9.71 11.98 -15.29
C THR A 118 8.30 11.85 -14.75
N SER A 119 7.91 12.79 -13.90
CA SER A 119 6.59 12.84 -13.27
C SER A 119 5.47 12.58 -14.28
N SER A 120 4.48 11.77 -13.87
CA SER A 120 3.24 11.51 -14.61
C SER A 120 3.38 10.63 -15.86
N SER A 121 4.39 9.75 -15.88
CA SER A 121 4.52 8.70 -16.90
C SER A 121 3.96 7.38 -16.38
N TYR A 122 3.24 6.64 -17.23
CA TYR A 122 2.63 5.37 -16.85
C TYR A 122 3.68 4.26 -16.66
N GLY A 123 3.89 3.84 -15.42
CA GLY A 123 4.84 2.78 -15.04
C GLY A 123 4.23 1.38 -15.20
N ARG A 124 4.13 0.88 -16.43
CA ARG A 124 3.46 -0.41 -16.70
C ARG A 124 4.26 -1.60 -16.14
N SER A 125 3.62 -2.42 -15.29
CA SER A 125 4.17 -3.71 -14.84
C SER A 125 3.82 -4.87 -15.79
N PRO A 126 4.55 -6.00 -15.75
CA PRO A 126 4.17 -7.20 -16.49
C PRO A 126 2.74 -7.70 -16.16
N ASP A 127 2.34 -7.59 -14.89
CA ASP A 127 1.02 -8.00 -14.38
C ASP A 127 0.01 -6.83 -14.30
N ASP A 128 0.17 -5.79 -15.12
CA ASP A 128 -0.65 -4.57 -15.14
C ASP A 128 -2.17 -4.84 -15.11
N SER A 129 -2.63 -5.81 -15.92
CA SER A 129 -4.07 -6.15 -15.97
C SER A 129 -4.57 -6.77 -14.66
N LEU A 130 -3.72 -7.54 -13.97
CA LEU A 130 -4.02 -8.13 -12.68
C LEU A 130 -4.07 -7.04 -11.60
N PHE A 131 -3.08 -6.16 -11.56
CA PHE A 131 -3.04 -5.04 -10.61
C PHE A 131 -4.24 -4.11 -10.77
N ARG A 132 -4.63 -3.79 -12.00
CA ARG A 132 -5.86 -3.03 -12.27
C ARG A 132 -7.10 -3.76 -11.78
N PHE A 133 -7.20 -5.07 -12.01
CA PHE A 133 -8.31 -5.88 -11.50
C PHE A 133 -8.39 -5.85 -9.96
N LEU A 134 -7.25 -5.96 -9.28
CA LEU A 134 -7.17 -5.89 -7.81
C LEU A 134 -7.54 -4.51 -7.27
N ALA A 135 -7.01 -3.44 -7.88
CA ALA A 135 -7.36 -2.07 -7.52
C ALA A 135 -8.87 -1.79 -7.72
N HIS A 136 -9.44 -2.24 -8.84
CA HIS A 136 -10.88 -2.13 -9.09
C HIS A 136 -11.71 -2.93 -8.10
N THR A 137 -11.23 -4.10 -7.66
CA THR A 137 -11.96 -4.91 -6.67
C THR A 137 -12.16 -4.14 -5.37
N TYR A 138 -11.14 -3.42 -4.91
CA TYR A 138 -11.27 -2.55 -3.75
C TYR A 138 -12.14 -1.32 -4.05
N SER A 139 -11.79 -0.54 -5.08
CA SER A 139 -12.45 0.73 -5.41
C SER A 139 -13.95 0.58 -5.66
N ASN A 140 -14.37 -0.48 -6.36
CA ASN A 140 -15.78 -0.74 -6.67
C ASN A 140 -16.60 -1.17 -5.45
N LYS A 141 -15.95 -1.71 -4.41
CA LYS A 141 -16.59 -2.12 -3.15
C LYS A 141 -16.51 -1.05 -2.08
N HIS A 142 -15.58 -0.12 -2.21
CA HIS A 142 -15.50 1.05 -1.37
C HIS A 142 -16.66 2.01 -1.68
N LEU A 143 -17.29 2.59 -0.65
CA LEU A 143 -18.53 3.35 -0.84
C LEU A 143 -18.37 4.66 -1.63
N THR A 144 -17.19 5.30 -1.60
CA THR A 144 -16.95 6.59 -2.29
C THR A 144 -15.89 6.56 -3.39
N MET A 145 -14.75 5.88 -3.19
CA MET A 145 -13.60 5.78 -4.10
C MET A 145 -13.93 5.70 -5.61
N SER A 146 -14.81 4.80 -6.04
CA SER A 146 -15.17 4.63 -7.47
C SER A 146 -16.05 5.75 -8.05
N LYS A 147 -16.55 6.67 -7.23
CA LYS A 147 -17.48 7.75 -7.63
C LYS A 147 -16.75 9.05 -8.02
N SER A 148 -15.42 9.01 -8.08
CA SER A 148 -14.53 9.95 -8.79
C SER A 148 -14.74 11.44 -8.50
N LEU A 149 -14.72 11.88 -7.23
CA LEU A 149 -14.60 13.31 -6.87
C LEU A 149 -14.22 13.53 -5.39
N ASP A 150 -13.25 12.77 -4.88
CA ASP A 150 -12.74 12.95 -3.52
C ASP A 150 -11.42 13.76 -3.56
N CYS A 151 -11.27 14.72 -2.65
CA CYS A 151 -10.03 15.47 -2.39
C CYS A 151 -9.49 16.39 -3.50
N GLY A 152 -10.30 16.69 -4.52
CA GLY A 152 -9.98 17.60 -5.62
C GLY A 152 -9.16 16.97 -6.76
N ALA A 153 -8.93 15.66 -6.73
CA ALA A 153 -8.29 14.90 -7.80
C ALA A 153 -9.33 13.96 -8.45
N GLU A 154 -9.28 13.84 -9.78
CA GLU A 154 -10.16 12.94 -10.52
C GLU A 154 -9.40 11.67 -10.88
N PHE A 155 -9.77 10.56 -10.24
CA PHE A 155 -9.29 9.22 -10.59
C PHE A 155 -10.43 8.46 -11.24
N LEU A 156 -10.27 8.17 -12.54
CA LEU A 156 -11.23 7.36 -13.28
C LEU A 156 -11.37 5.99 -12.60
N ASP A 157 -12.61 5.61 -12.29
CA ASP A 157 -12.95 4.38 -11.57
C ASP A 157 -12.29 4.23 -10.18
N GLY A 158 -11.77 5.31 -9.61
CA GLY A 158 -11.12 5.33 -8.29
C GLY A 158 -9.80 4.56 -8.22
N ILE A 159 -9.11 4.36 -9.35
CA ILE A 159 -7.81 3.71 -9.39
C ILE A 159 -6.76 4.57 -10.11
N THR A 160 -5.48 4.35 -9.83
CA THR A 160 -4.38 4.99 -10.58
C THR A 160 -3.15 4.11 -10.63
N ASN A 161 -2.37 4.20 -11.72
CA ASN A 161 -0.99 3.74 -11.66
C ASN A 161 -0.19 4.75 -10.82
N GLY A 162 0.70 4.26 -9.95
CA GLY A 162 1.47 5.10 -9.03
C GLY A 162 2.28 6.17 -9.75
N ALA A 163 3.16 5.77 -10.66
CA ALA A 163 4.01 6.69 -11.40
C ALA A 163 3.23 7.67 -12.31
N ALA A 164 2.07 7.24 -12.84
CA ALA A 164 1.18 8.10 -13.61
C ALA A 164 0.56 9.21 -12.75
N TRP A 165 0.32 8.95 -11.46
CA TRP A 165 -0.10 9.96 -10.51
C TRP A 165 1.07 10.87 -10.13
N TYR A 166 2.12 10.30 -9.54
CA TYR A 166 3.42 10.95 -9.31
C TYR A 166 4.47 9.89 -8.97
N ASP A 167 5.73 10.14 -9.34
CA ASP A 167 6.82 9.17 -9.13
C ASP A 167 7.16 9.03 -7.63
N VAL A 168 7.17 7.80 -7.14
CA VAL A 168 7.48 7.41 -5.76
C VAL A 168 8.64 6.42 -5.75
N SER A 169 9.84 6.98 -5.73
CA SER A 169 11.04 6.16 -5.69
C SER A 169 11.36 5.61 -4.31
N GLY A 170 11.61 4.30 -4.24
CA GLY A 170 11.92 3.59 -2.99
C GLY A 170 10.68 3.31 -2.12
N GLY A 171 9.52 3.11 -2.75
CA GLY A 171 8.29 2.74 -2.07
C GLY A 171 8.22 1.24 -1.68
N MET A 172 7.42 0.94 -0.66
CA MET A 172 7.20 -0.43 -0.19
C MET A 172 6.42 -1.29 -1.20
N GLN A 173 5.50 -0.67 -1.94
CA GLN A 173 4.62 -1.34 -2.90
C GLN A 173 5.42 -2.06 -3.99
N ASP A 174 6.32 -1.34 -4.66
CA ASP A 174 7.14 -1.90 -5.72
C ASP A 174 8.18 -2.89 -5.16
N PHE A 175 8.66 -2.69 -3.92
CA PHE A 175 9.54 -3.64 -3.26
C PHE A 175 8.91 -5.02 -3.11
N ASN A 176 7.64 -5.08 -2.68
CA ASN A 176 6.90 -6.35 -2.57
C ASN A 176 6.90 -7.12 -3.90
N TYR A 177 6.52 -6.45 -4.99
CA TYR A 177 6.41 -7.10 -6.30
C TYR A 177 7.76 -7.49 -6.91
N LEU A 178 8.81 -6.72 -6.66
CA LEU A 178 10.14 -6.95 -7.26
C LEU A 178 11.02 -7.91 -6.46
N HIS A 179 10.79 -8.08 -5.16
CA HIS A 179 11.65 -8.86 -4.28
C HIS A 179 10.93 -10.01 -3.55
N SER A 180 9.63 -10.21 -3.80
CA SER A 180 8.83 -11.30 -3.26
C SER A 180 7.77 -11.78 -4.26
N ASN A 181 6.87 -12.66 -3.82
CA ASN A 181 5.71 -13.11 -4.61
C ASN A 181 4.44 -12.27 -4.34
N ALA A 182 4.53 -11.25 -3.50
CA ALA A 182 3.38 -10.49 -3.04
C ALA A 182 2.97 -9.41 -4.05
N PHE A 183 1.69 -9.41 -4.41
CA PHE A 183 1.05 -8.32 -5.14
C PHE A 183 0.52 -7.29 -4.13
N GLU A 184 1.19 -6.15 -4.00
CA GLU A 184 0.78 -5.08 -3.10
C GLU A 184 0.07 -3.94 -3.85
N ILE A 185 -1.01 -3.43 -3.26
CA ILE A 185 -1.74 -2.23 -3.69
C ILE A 185 -1.66 -1.19 -2.56
N THR A 186 -1.46 0.08 -2.92
CA THR A 186 -1.52 1.20 -1.98
C THR A 186 -2.94 1.78 -1.97
N PHE A 187 -3.60 1.79 -0.82
CA PHE A 187 -4.94 2.35 -0.68
C PHE A 187 -4.90 3.68 0.05
N GLU A 188 -5.23 4.76 -0.65
CA GLU A 188 -5.50 6.07 -0.07
C GLU A 188 -6.97 6.09 0.39
N LEU A 189 -7.21 6.23 1.69
CA LEU A 189 -8.53 5.96 2.28
C LEU A 189 -9.37 7.20 2.54
N SER A 190 -8.72 8.34 2.81
CA SER A 190 -9.40 9.55 3.24
C SER A 190 -8.64 10.81 2.84
N CYS A 191 -9.37 11.86 2.49
CA CYS A 191 -8.76 13.18 2.20
C CYS A 191 -8.05 13.76 3.42
N CYS A 192 -8.71 13.68 4.59
CA CYS A 192 -8.08 14.07 5.84
C CYS A 192 -7.21 12.93 6.33
N LYS A 193 -5.93 13.23 6.59
CA LYS A 193 -4.93 12.23 6.99
C LYS A 193 -5.12 11.77 8.43
N TYR A 194 -5.41 12.69 9.34
CA TYR A 194 -5.71 12.38 10.74
C TYR A 194 -7.04 13.03 11.16
N PRO A 195 -8.19 12.41 10.86
CA PRO A 195 -9.50 12.94 11.25
C PRO A 195 -9.70 12.87 12.78
N LEU A 196 -10.65 13.67 13.30
CA LEU A 196 -11.02 13.63 14.71
C LEU A 196 -11.83 12.36 15.01
N ALA A 197 -11.45 11.60 16.04
CA ALA A 197 -12.17 10.40 16.46
C ALA A 197 -13.61 10.70 16.89
N LYS A 198 -13.83 11.87 17.50
CA LYS A 198 -15.11 12.27 18.12
C LYS A 198 -16.20 12.73 17.15
N ASP A 199 -15.88 12.98 15.87
CA ASP A 199 -16.85 13.52 14.90
C ASP A 199 -17.61 12.43 14.11
N GLY A 200 -17.34 11.16 14.41
CA GLY A 200 -17.97 10.01 13.74
C GLY A 200 -17.24 9.56 12.46
N THR A 201 -16.15 10.22 12.07
CA THR A 201 -15.40 9.88 10.85
C THR A 201 -14.85 8.45 10.91
N LEU A 202 -14.35 7.98 12.05
CA LEU A 202 -13.82 6.60 12.15
C LEU A 202 -14.88 5.53 11.82
N THR A 203 -16.11 5.69 12.31
CA THR A 203 -17.22 4.78 12.01
C THR A 203 -17.58 4.85 10.53
N LYS A 204 -17.64 6.07 9.97
CA LYS A 204 -17.89 6.28 8.54
C LYS A 204 -16.81 5.62 7.68
N GLU A 205 -15.54 5.78 8.03
CA GLU A 205 -14.45 5.15 7.27
C GLU A 205 -14.44 3.63 7.41
N TRP A 206 -14.81 3.10 8.57
CA TRP A 206 -15.06 1.67 8.69
C TRP A 206 -16.17 1.19 7.74
N ASP A 207 -17.31 1.87 7.70
CA ASP A 207 -18.42 1.51 6.82
C ASP A 207 -18.05 1.64 5.34
N ASN A 208 -17.26 2.67 4.99
CA ASN A 208 -16.73 2.86 3.65
C ASN A 208 -15.83 1.70 3.19
N ASN A 209 -14.99 1.18 4.09
CA ASN A 209 -13.88 0.27 3.76
C ASN A 209 -14.17 -1.20 4.05
N ARG A 210 -15.05 -1.53 5.01
CA ARG A 210 -15.26 -2.89 5.52
C ARG A 210 -15.49 -3.92 4.40
N GLU A 211 -16.39 -3.63 3.48
CA GLU A 211 -16.69 -4.55 2.37
C GLU A 211 -15.57 -4.61 1.33
N ALA A 212 -14.87 -3.51 1.10
CA ALA A 212 -13.71 -3.46 0.21
C ALA A 212 -12.55 -4.31 0.74
N LEU A 213 -12.19 -4.15 2.01
CA LEU A 213 -11.14 -4.92 2.69
C LEU A 213 -11.42 -6.42 2.66
N LEU A 214 -12.65 -6.83 3.02
CA LEU A 214 -13.03 -8.25 2.99
C LEU A 214 -12.96 -8.82 1.57
N THR A 215 -13.48 -8.09 0.59
CA THR A 215 -13.49 -8.55 -0.82
C THR A 215 -12.06 -8.61 -1.38
N TYR A 216 -11.21 -7.66 -1.01
CA TYR A 216 -9.81 -7.65 -1.43
C TYR A 216 -9.05 -8.86 -0.86
N MET A 217 -9.18 -9.14 0.44
CA MET A 217 -8.55 -10.33 1.05
C MET A 217 -9.00 -11.64 0.41
N GLU A 218 -10.24 -11.73 -0.07
CA GLU A 218 -10.75 -12.90 -0.77
C GLU A 218 -10.06 -13.14 -2.12
N MET A 219 -9.46 -12.10 -2.73
CA MET A 219 -8.79 -12.24 -4.04
C MET A 219 -7.54 -13.11 -3.99
N VAL A 220 -6.96 -13.35 -2.81
CA VAL A 220 -5.81 -14.27 -2.66
C VAL A 220 -6.10 -15.67 -3.21
N HIS A 221 -7.36 -16.08 -3.26
CA HIS A 221 -7.80 -17.39 -3.77
C HIS A 221 -8.07 -17.41 -5.27
N ASN A 222 -8.09 -16.25 -5.93
CA ASN A 222 -8.43 -16.14 -7.35
C ASN A 222 -7.21 -16.26 -8.28
N PHE A 223 -6.02 -16.46 -7.72
CA PHE A 223 -4.77 -16.64 -8.47
C PHE A 223 -4.38 -18.10 -8.67
N GLN A 224 -5.12 -19.07 -8.12
CA GLN A 224 -4.72 -20.49 -8.10
C GLN A 224 -4.85 -21.23 -9.44
N ASP A 225 -5.54 -20.68 -10.44
CA ASP A 225 -5.73 -21.34 -11.74
C ASP A 225 -4.77 -20.85 -12.86
N ILE A 226 -3.80 -19.97 -12.55
CA ILE A 226 -2.82 -19.49 -13.54
C ILE A 226 -1.46 -20.14 -13.30
N LEU A 227 -1.37 -21.44 -13.61
CA LEU A 227 -0.10 -22.13 -13.81
C LEU A 227 0.32 -21.98 -15.28
N PHE A 228 1.15 -20.98 -15.60
CA PHE A 228 1.98 -21.08 -16.79
C PHE A 228 3.30 -21.73 -16.42
N ARG A 229 3.41 -23.02 -16.78
CA ARG A 229 4.68 -23.71 -16.91
C ARG A 229 5.30 -23.25 -18.23
N ILE A 230 6.44 -22.57 -18.18
CA ILE A 230 7.34 -22.44 -19.34
C ILE A 230 8.46 -23.46 -19.14
#